data_AF-A0A101GV30-F1
#
_entry.id   AF-A0A101GV30-F1
#
_cell.length_a   1.000
_cell.length_b   1.000
_cell.length_c   1.000
_cell.angle_alpha   90.00
_cell.angle_beta   90.00
_cell.angle_gamma   90.00
#
_symmetry.space_group_name_H-M   'P 1'
#
loop_
_entity.id
_entity.type
_entity.pdbx_description
1 polymer ?
#
loop_
_entity_poly.entity_id
_entity_poly.type
_entity_poly.pdbx_seq_one_letter_code
_entity_poly.pdbx_strand_id
1 'polypeptide(L)'
;MFKKNIKKRITKLTLATIFIFSLFFIISAQSINAQTGCSGQITGTDRYSICRVNAGESLFIPTQGCSVPSIQVNNNSSKDIFIPANDCSELNSVIVHLPTNTSATISSGLISGETFTDSRDGQVYPIVEIGSQVWIAKNLNYETGNSYCYGNNSSNCITYGRLYKWDTAIAACPSGWHLPSYDEFINLRSNISIYTSDPSWFQPGGWEAVCGGYWRSSAPEAFLNIGISGSWWTSTSEGPYGPYYMYLYCDGANSGYLNSGHQYDYLSVRCIKDTPVLKNGGFESGNLTWWNAEGDASVSSSYKHSGNYGARINAQANANQTTISKITQTADLTDKNYLRFFYKYDGDTDCTSQGGTMRIYLKIDGASTTLFNQGGTCQSPSIGWTERIIDISSYSGVKLIEFESQAIGASMEGSNAQISFMVDDIEILDDVSYGVTYDANGGSCTPENRVVSHGSAADVPSCSKTGSVVSGYTITSGTCASGWNNYTGYCGNVTGPITIRANWWTCGDNWVDPRDGQSYKTKLFSSGWSILRDGTRNAAVGNIVMVAL
;
A
#
# COMPACT_ATOMS: atom_id res chain seq x y z
N MET A 1 24.25 17.45 93.19
CA MET A 1 24.02 18.47 92.14
C MET A 1 24.26 17.88 90.74
N PHE A 2 23.64 16.74 90.43
CA PHE A 2 23.94 15.94 89.23
C PHE A 2 22.75 15.03 88.85
N LYS A 3 21.53 15.59 88.75
CA LYS A 3 20.35 14.84 88.23
C LYS A 3 19.25 15.72 87.64
N LYS A 4 19.51 17.01 87.39
CA LYS A 4 18.56 17.96 86.78
C LYS A 4 18.95 18.47 85.38
N ASN A 5 20.10 18.04 84.84
CA ASN A 5 20.61 18.51 83.54
C ASN A 5 20.61 17.48 82.40
N ILE A 6 20.06 16.27 82.61
CA ILE A 6 19.95 15.25 81.54
C ILE A 6 18.57 15.25 80.86
N LYS A 7 17.51 15.68 81.58
CA LYS A 7 16.15 15.81 81.01
C LYS A 7 15.94 17.05 80.12
N LYS A 8 16.88 18.00 80.11
CA LYS A 8 16.82 19.19 79.24
C LYS A 8 17.63 19.05 77.94
N ARG A 9 18.50 18.04 77.84
CA ARG A 9 19.29 17.72 76.64
C ARG A 9 18.61 16.68 75.74
N ILE A 10 17.76 15.82 76.28
CA ILE A 10 17.02 14.82 75.49
C ILE A 10 15.79 15.42 74.79
N THR A 11 15.18 16.49 75.31
CA THR A 11 14.06 17.19 74.63
C THR A 11 14.52 18.21 73.57
N LYS A 12 15.79 18.63 73.60
CA LYS A 12 16.37 19.51 72.57
C LYS A 12 16.97 18.74 71.40
N LEU A 13 17.30 17.46 71.57
CA LEU A 13 17.82 16.63 70.47
C LEU A 13 16.73 15.99 69.62
N THR A 14 15.52 15.80 70.14
CA THR A 14 14.35 15.32 69.38
C THR A 14 13.59 16.43 68.65
N LEU A 15 13.61 17.68 69.13
CA LEU A 15 13.05 18.80 68.35
C LEU A 15 13.97 19.26 67.21
N ALA A 16 15.29 19.16 67.37
CA ALA A 16 16.24 19.55 66.31
C ALA A 16 16.28 18.53 65.15
N THR A 17 16.03 17.25 65.41
CA THR A 17 15.88 16.24 64.33
C THR A 17 14.52 16.34 63.65
N ILE A 18 13.45 16.72 64.36
CA ILE A 18 12.13 16.94 63.74
C ILE A 18 12.09 18.24 62.93
N PHE A 19 12.80 19.31 63.33
CA PHE A 19 12.91 20.54 62.53
C PHE A 19 13.86 20.43 61.33
N ILE A 20 14.88 19.58 61.38
CA ILE A 20 15.76 19.35 60.22
C ILE A 20 15.12 18.35 59.22
N PHE A 21 14.26 17.43 59.66
CA PHE A 21 13.48 16.58 58.75
C PHE A 21 12.24 17.25 58.15
N SER A 22 11.73 18.34 58.74
CA SER A 22 10.62 19.13 58.17
C SER A 22 11.05 20.36 57.37
N LEU A 23 12.34 20.72 57.38
CA LEU A 23 12.91 21.71 56.45
C LEU A 23 13.62 21.09 55.23
N PHE A 24 13.89 19.78 55.23
CA PHE A 24 14.39 19.05 54.06
C PHE A 24 13.29 18.36 53.23
N PHE A 25 12.03 18.48 53.64
CA PHE A 25 10.86 17.96 52.91
C PHE A 25 9.94 19.06 52.35
N ILE A 26 10.40 20.32 52.34
CA ILE A 26 9.72 21.44 51.68
C ILE A 26 10.79 22.30 50.98
N ILE A 27 11.37 21.78 49.89
CA ILE A 27 11.75 22.47 48.64
C ILE A 27 12.02 21.33 47.64
N SER A 28 10.93 20.92 46.99
CA SER A 28 10.82 20.21 45.69
C SER A 28 9.49 19.45 45.60
N ALA A 29 8.51 19.76 46.45
CA ALA A 29 7.14 19.85 45.95
C ALA A 29 7.05 21.12 45.09
N GLN A 30 7.70 21.11 43.92
CA GLN A 30 7.02 21.72 42.80
C GLN A 30 5.82 20.80 42.59
N SER A 31 4.68 21.19 43.16
CA SER A 31 3.46 21.09 42.39
C SER A 31 3.86 21.46 40.97
N ILE A 32 3.71 20.55 40.00
CA ILE A 32 3.59 20.96 38.61
C ILE A 32 2.26 21.73 38.57
N ASN A 33 2.29 22.94 39.13
CA ASN A 33 1.34 23.97 38.81
C ASN A 33 1.58 24.14 37.33
N ALA A 34 0.63 23.67 36.51
CA ALA A 34 0.46 24.25 35.19
C ALA A 34 0.48 25.77 35.42
N GLN A 35 1.54 26.43 34.97
CA GLN A 35 1.65 27.87 35.08
C GLN A 35 0.47 28.45 34.29
N THR A 36 -0.58 28.87 35.01
CA THR A 36 -1.54 29.81 34.48
C THR A 36 -0.79 31.13 34.30
N GLY A 37 -0.35 31.44 33.09
CA GLY A 37 0.38 32.67 32.86
C GLY A 37 1.12 32.74 31.53
N CYS A 38 0.41 32.66 30.40
CA CYS A 38 0.90 33.25 29.15
C CYS A 38 0.32 34.66 28.98
N SER A 39 0.59 35.56 29.92
CA SER A 39 0.31 36.99 29.76
C SER A 39 1.61 37.78 29.90
N GLY A 40 2.50 37.67 28.90
CA GLY A 40 3.76 38.40 28.86
C GLY A 40 4.67 37.90 27.73
N GLN A 41 5.36 38.82 27.05
CA GLN A 41 6.26 38.53 25.93
C GLN A 41 7.31 37.47 26.29
N ILE A 42 7.53 36.52 25.37
CA ILE A 42 8.59 35.49 25.46
C ILE A 42 9.91 36.10 24.97
N THR A 43 10.93 36.21 25.81
CA THR A 43 12.30 36.60 25.38
C THR A 43 13.34 35.69 26.03
N GLY A 44 14.43 35.38 25.30
CA GLY A 44 15.60 34.64 25.81
C GLY A 44 15.74 33.18 25.35
N THR A 45 16.86 32.55 25.72
CA THR A 45 17.26 31.16 25.42
C THR A 45 16.67 30.11 26.38
N ASP A 46 15.62 30.47 27.12
CA ASP A 46 15.08 29.60 28.15
C ASP A 46 14.09 28.58 27.57
N ARG A 47 14.22 27.32 28.03
CA ARG A 47 13.26 26.24 27.72
C ARG A 47 11.98 26.47 28.52
N TYR A 48 10.83 26.52 27.84
CA TYR A 48 9.52 26.59 28.48
C TYR A 48 8.82 25.22 28.44
N SER A 49 8.16 24.86 29.53
CA SER A 49 7.33 23.65 29.62
C SER A 49 5.86 23.99 29.39
N ILE A 50 5.31 23.61 28.22
CA ILE A 50 3.88 23.61 27.82
C ILE A 50 3.10 24.91 28.13
N CYS A 51 2.74 25.66 27.08
CA CYS A 51 1.88 26.84 27.21
C CYS A 51 0.38 26.49 27.05
N ARG A 52 -0.46 27.03 27.94
CA ARG A 52 -1.93 26.89 27.95
C ARG A 52 -2.59 28.26 27.71
N VAL A 53 -3.48 28.36 26.72
CA VAL A 53 -4.20 29.61 26.37
C VAL A 53 -5.70 29.45 26.63
N ASN A 54 -6.30 30.38 27.39
CA ASN A 54 -7.73 30.35 27.73
C ASN A 54 -8.60 31.03 26.66
N ALA A 55 -9.93 30.89 26.81
CA ALA A 55 -10.90 31.56 25.94
C ALA A 55 -10.79 33.09 26.03
N GLY A 56 -10.60 33.75 24.87
CA GLY A 56 -10.53 35.20 24.73
C GLY A 56 -9.10 35.79 24.77
N GLU A 57 -8.07 34.96 24.91
CA GLU A 57 -6.67 35.40 24.92
C GLU A 57 -6.01 35.17 23.55
N SER A 58 -5.26 36.18 23.08
CA SER A 58 -4.39 36.06 21.90
C SER A 58 -2.95 35.85 22.36
N LEU A 59 -2.31 34.76 21.91
CA LEU A 59 -0.91 34.48 22.21
C LEU A 59 0.01 34.94 21.07
N PHE A 60 0.95 35.83 21.40
CA PHE A 60 2.00 36.32 20.51
C PHE A 60 3.33 35.68 20.91
N ILE A 61 4.03 35.04 19.96
CA ILE A 61 5.36 34.48 20.18
C ILE A 61 6.39 35.40 19.51
N PRO A 62 7.00 36.36 20.22
CA PRO A 62 8.08 37.17 19.65
C PRO A 62 9.39 36.37 19.64
N THR A 63 10.13 36.43 18.54
CA THR A 63 11.51 35.94 18.46
C THR A 63 12.46 37.14 18.44
N GLN A 64 13.41 37.22 19.37
CA GLN A 64 14.66 37.95 19.13
C GLN A 64 15.76 36.93 18.93
N GLY A 65 16.14 36.72 17.66
CA GLY A 65 17.27 35.87 17.29
C GLY A 65 17.01 34.84 16.18
N CYS A 66 15.76 34.61 15.75
CA CYS A 66 15.45 33.69 14.65
C CYS A 66 14.35 34.26 13.74
N SER A 67 14.56 34.18 12.42
CA SER A 67 13.65 34.69 11.38
C SER A 67 12.49 33.73 11.14
N VAL A 68 11.57 33.63 12.10
CA VAL A 68 10.28 32.92 11.95
C VAL A 68 9.17 33.98 11.92
N PRO A 69 8.16 33.89 11.02
CA PRO A 69 7.04 34.81 11.04
C PRO A 69 6.29 34.74 12.38
N SER A 70 5.75 35.88 12.83
CA SER A 70 4.95 35.95 14.05
C SER A 70 3.68 35.11 13.91
N ILE A 71 3.49 34.15 14.81
CA ILE A 71 2.29 33.30 14.83
C ILE A 71 1.24 33.93 15.75
N GLN A 72 -0.01 33.97 15.29
CA GLN A 72 -1.17 34.46 16.03
C GLN A 72 -2.15 33.32 16.27
N VAL A 73 -2.41 32.99 17.54
CA VAL A 73 -3.37 31.96 17.94
C VAL A 73 -4.52 32.64 18.69
N ASN A 74 -5.73 32.56 18.13
CA ASN A 74 -6.95 33.08 18.74
C ASN A 74 -7.83 31.93 19.22
N ASN A 75 -8.15 31.90 20.51
CA ASN A 75 -8.96 30.85 21.11
C ASN A 75 -10.36 31.36 21.51
N ASN A 76 -11.39 30.99 20.75
CA ASN A 76 -12.77 31.38 21.02
C ASN A 76 -13.64 30.22 21.54
N SER A 77 -13.05 29.04 21.79
CA SER A 77 -13.81 27.79 21.97
C SER A 77 -14.06 27.37 23.43
N SER A 78 -13.59 28.15 24.41
CA SER A 78 -13.61 27.81 25.85
C SER A 78 -12.85 26.52 26.21
N LYS A 79 -12.08 25.94 25.27
CA LYS A 79 -11.23 24.76 25.46
C LYS A 79 -9.76 25.13 25.40
N ASP A 80 -8.91 24.40 26.11
CA ASP A 80 -7.48 24.67 26.17
C ASP A 80 -6.76 24.36 24.85
N ILE A 81 -5.83 25.23 24.46
CA ILE A 81 -4.89 25.00 23.35
C ILE A 81 -3.51 24.68 23.94
N PHE A 82 -2.88 23.62 23.40
CA PHE A 82 -1.56 23.14 23.83
C PHE A 82 -0.51 23.43 22.75
N ILE A 83 0.58 24.11 23.15
CA ILE A 83 1.73 24.37 22.28
C ILE A 83 2.94 23.59 22.81
N PRO A 84 3.56 22.72 21.99
CA PRO A 84 4.71 21.92 22.41
C PRO A 84 5.95 22.78 22.60
N ALA A 85 6.86 22.31 23.46
CA ALA A 85 8.09 22.98 23.84
C ALA A 85 9.23 22.67 22.86
N ASN A 86 9.78 23.68 22.18
CA ASN A 86 10.97 23.52 21.32
C ASN A 86 11.94 24.70 21.48
N ASP A 87 13.24 24.44 21.30
CA ASP A 87 14.29 25.45 21.22
C ASP A 87 14.25 26.12 19.82
N CYS A 88 14.48 27.44 19.75
CA CYS A 88 14.47 28.19 18.47
C CYS A 88 15.50 27.66 17.46
N SER A 89 16.54 26.97 17.92
CA SER A 89 17.55 26.35 17.06
C SER A 89 17.10 25.06 16.35
N GLU A 90 15.98 24.46 16.77
CA GLU A 90 15.44 23.20 16.20
C GLU A 90 14.13 23.42 15.41
N LEU A 91 13.64 24.65 15.33
CA LEU A 91 12.34 24.98 14.74
C LEU A 91 12.40 25.20 13.23
N ASN A 92 12.34 24.11 12.46
CA ASN A 92 11.96 24.17 11.04
C ASN A 92 10.44 24.01 10.82
N SER A 93 9.69 23.56 11.85
CA SER A 93 8.22 23.49 11.84
C SER A 93 7.62 23.43 13.25
N VAL A 94 6.47 24.09 13.45
CA VAL A 94 5.69 24.05 14.72
C VAL A 94 4.33 23.43 14.45
N ILE A 95 3.97 22.38 15.19
CA ILE A 95 2.62 21.80 15.15
C ILE A 95 1.78 22.41 16.28
N VAL A 96 0.72 23.13 15.93
CA VAL A 96 -0.24 23.72 16.87
C VAL A 96 -1.54 22.92 16.82
N HIS A 97 -1.93 22.30 17.94
CA HIS A 97 -3.16 21.53 18.02
C HIS A 97 -4.35 22.46 18.29
N LEU A 98 -5.28 22.56 17.33
CA LEU A 98 -6.48 23.39 17.45
C LEU A 98 -7.71 22.52 17.81
N PRO A 99 -8.55 22.93 18.78
CA PRO A 99 -9.86 22.34 18.99
C PRO A 99 -10.76 22.52 17.75
N THR A 100 -11.72 21.60 17.57
CA THR A 100 -12.80 21.71 16.56
C THR A 100 -13.46 23.10 16.57
N ASN A 101 -13.63 23.73 15.40
CA ASN A 101 -14.13 25.10 15.18
C ASN A 101 -13.19 26.26 15.58
N THR A 102 -11.89 26.03 15.62
CA THR A 102 -10.87 27.08 15.84
C THR A 102 -10.10 27.34 14.54
N SER A 103 -9.70 28.60 14.29
CA SER A 103 -8.88 28.98 13.15
C SER A 103 -7.62 29.71 13.58
N ALA A 104 -6.48 29.35 12.99
CA ALA A 104 -5.22 30.07 13.10
C ALA A 104 -4.81 30.57 11.71
N THR A 105 -4.31 31.80 11.63
CA THR A 105 -3.80 32.39 10.38
C THR A 105 -2.28 32.42 10.42
N ILE A 106 -1.65 31.69 9.50
CA ILE A 106 -0.20 31.69 9.31
C ILE A 106 0.14 32.63 8.15
N SER A 107 1.00 33.63 8.38
CA SER A 107 1.56 34.40 7.27
C SER A 107 2.64 33.56 6.58
N SER A 108 2.22 32.84 5.53
CA SER A 108 3.01 32.15 4.50
C SER A 108 4.20 31.28 4.96
N GLY A 109 4.10 29.96 4.74
CA GLY A 109 5.26 29.08 4.53
C GLY A 109 5.51 28.01 5.60
N LEU A 110 4.58 27.09 5.85
CA LEU A 110 4.80 25.87 6.63
C LEU A 110 3.77 24.77 6.28
N ILE A 111 4.25 23.52 6.13
CA ILE A 111 3.48 22.34 5.69
C ILE A 111 2.77 21.71 6.90
N SER A 112 1.49 21.35 6.74
CA SER A 112 0.63 20.68 7.72
C SER A 112 1.10 19.25 8.00
N GLY A 113 1.25 18.84 9.26
CA GLY A 113 1.31 17.41 9.62
C GLY A 113 -0.06 16.76 9.39
N GLU A 114 -0.09 15.59 8.76
CA GLU A 114 -1.34 14.87 8.49
C GLU A 114 -1.90 14.24 9.77
N THR A 115 -3.23 14.09 9.85
CA THR A 115 -3.92 13.44 10.97
C THR A 115 -4.87 12.38 10.44
N PHE A 116 -5.14 11.36 11.24
CA PHE A 116 -6.16 10.35 10.99
C PHE A 116 -7.30 10.49 12.01
N THR A 117 -8.53 10.61 11.51
CA THR A 117 -9.73 10.60 12.36
C THR A 117 -10.35 9.21 12.31
N ASP A 118 -10.44 8.54 13.46
CA ASP A 118 -11.17 7.29 13.59
C ASP A 118 -12.67 7.56 13.51
N SER A 119 -13.32 7.07 12.46
CA SER A 119 -14.74 7.31 12.22
C SER A 119 -15.66 6.60 13.22
N ARG A 120 -15.13 5.63 13.98
CA ARG A 120 -15.92 4.83 14.94
C ARG A 120 -16.21 5.60 16.22
N ASP A 121 -15.31 6.49 16.65
CA ASP A 121 -15.42 7.25 17.90
C ASP A 121 -15.12 8.76 17.74
N GLY A 122 -14.71 9.20 16.55
CA GLY A 122 -14.37 10.59 16.24
C GLY A 122 -13.02 11.04 16.78
N GLN A 123 -12.19 10.15 17.33
CA GLN A 123 -10.88 10.54 17.83
C GLN A 123 -9.90 10.82 16.72
N VAL A 124 -9.17 11.93 16.87
CA VAL A 124 -8.17 12.39 15.92
C VAL A 124 -6.79 12.01 16.45
N TYR A 125 -6.07 11.23 15.66
CA TYR A 125 -4.71 10.80 15.95
C TYR A 125 -3.73 11.48 14.99
N PRO A 126 -2.57 11.94 15.48
CA PRO A 126 -1.47 12.28 14.60
C PRO A 126 -0.97 11.02 13.89
N ILE A 127 -0.56 11.16 12.64
CA ILE A 127 0.10 10.11 11.89
C ILE A 127 1.52 10.51 11.54
N VAL A 128 2.40 9.53 11.41
CA VAL A 128 3.79 9.79 11.07
C VAL A 128 4.34 8.73 10.12
N GLU A 129 5.13 9.18 9.16
CA GLU A 129 5.85 8.32 8.25
C GLU A 129 7.26 8.05 8.79
N ILE A 130 7.62 6.77 8.89
CA ILE A 130 8.91 6.30 9.40
C ILE A 130 9.40 5.20 8.47
N GLY A 131 10.50 5.45 7.76
CA GLY A 131 10.89 4.61 6.63
C GLY A 131 9.77 4.60 5.58
N SER A 132 9.30 3.41 5.18
CA SER A 132 8.17 3.22 4.25
C SER A 132 6.82 2.98 4.94
N GLN A 133 6.75 3.12 6.27
CA GLN A 133 5.58 2.79 7.06
C GLN A 133 4.92 4.04 7.63
N VAL A 134 3.59 4.11 7.57
CA VAL A 134 2.81 5.19 8.20
C VAL A 134 2.17 4.67 9.48
N TRP A 135 2.42 5.33 10.59
CA TRP A 135 2.02 4.91 11.93
C TRP A 135 1.03 5.90 12.56
N ILE A 136 0.08 5.38 13.34
CA ILE A 136 -0.60 6.19 14.33
C ILE A 136 0.41 6.54 15.43
N ALA A 137 0.67 7.83 15.60
CA ALA A 137 1.67 8.36 16.53
C ALA A 137 1.26 8.25 18.01
N LYS A 138 -0.03 8.13 18.33
CA LYS A 138 -0.53 7.96 19.71
C LYS A 138 -1.10 6.56 19.97
N ASN A 139 -1.13 6.13 21.23
CA ASN A 139 -1.70 4.84 21.59
C ASN A 139 -3.20 4.87 21.28
N LEU A 140 -3.72 3.80 20.67
CA LEU A 140 -5.12 3.71 20.32
C LEU A 140 -6.00 3.82 21.57
N ASN A 141 -7.02 4.66 21.52
CA ASN A 141 -7.93 4.93 22.63
C ASN A 141 -9.39 4.55 22.29
N TYR A 142 -9.58 3.56 21.42
CA TYR A 142 -10.88 3.05 21.02
C TYR A 142 -11.49 2.13 22.09
N GLU A 143 -12.70 2.45 22.54
CA GLU A 143 -13.37 1.69 23.60
C GLU A 143 -14.04 0.42 23.07
N THR A 144 -13.67 -0.71 23.67
CA THR A 144 -14.25 -2.04 23.46
C THR A 144 -14.48 -2.75 24.79
N GLY A 145 -15.28 -3.83 24.78
CA GLY A 145 -15.62 -4.58 26.00
C GLY A 145 -14.43 -5.18 26.76
N ASN A 146 -13.28 -5.39 26.11
CA ASN A 146 -12.04 -5.92 26.70
C ASN A 146 -10.89 -4.91 26.59
N SER A 147 -11.19 -3.63 26.79
CA SER A 147 -10.21 -2.54 26.82
C SER A 147 -10.38 -1.68 28.07
N TYR A 148 -9.27 -1.35 28.71
CA TYR A 148 -9.28 -0.67 30.01
C TYR A 148 -8.31 0.51 30.02
N CYS A 149 -8.70 1.57 30.73
CA CYS A 149 -7.75 2.61 31.11
C CYS A 149 -6.82 2.06 32.19
N TYR A 150 -5.57 2.51 32.18
CA TYR A 150 -4.65 2.17 33.26
C TYR A 150 -5.24 2.55 34.63
N GLY A 151 -5.25 1.61 35.58
CA GLY A 151 -5.80 1.82 36.92
C GLY A 151 -7.32 2.03 36.95
N ASN A 152 -8.04 1.69 35.87
CA ASN A 152 -9.47 1.99 35.68
C ASN A 152 -9.81 3.48 35.82
N ASN A 153 -8.85 4.37 35.53
CA ASN A 153 -9.02 5.82 35.59
C ASN A 153 -9.14 6.41 34.19
N SER A 154 -10.27 7.03 33.87
CA SER A 154 -10.55 7.61 32.56
C SER A 154 -9.55 8.69 32.13
N SER A 155 -8.96 9.45 33.07
CA SER A 155 -7.91 10.43 32.75
C SER A 155 -6.68 9.76 32.13
N ASN A 156 -6.37 8.53 32.53
CA ASN A 156 -5.23 7.80 31.98
C ASN A 156 -5.49 7.33 30.54
N CYS A 157 -6.73 7.09 30.13
CA CYS A 157 -7.06 6.81 28.74
C CYS A 157 -6.75 8.01 27.83
N ILE A 158 -7.06 9.23 28.30
CA ILE A 158 -6.81 10.46 27.54
C ILE A 158 -5.30 10.68 27.34
N THR A 159 -4.51 10.41 28.37
CA THR A 159 -3.05 10.65 28.33
C THR A 159 -2.29 9.51 27.67
N TYR A 160 -2.64 8.25 27.97
CA TYR A 160 -1.84 7.07 27.65
C TYR A 160 -2.49 6.11 26.65
N GLY A 161 -3.74 6.36 26.25
CA GLY A 161 -4.56 5.42 25.49
C GLY A 161 -5.08 4.26 26.35
N ARG A 162 -5.70 3.28 25.69
CA ARG A 162 -6.25 2.08 26.34
C ARG A 162 -5.28 0.90 26.30
N LEU A 163 -5.47 -0.02 27.23
CA LEU A 163 -4.84 -1.33 27.27
C LEU A 163 -5.85 -2.37 26.79
N TYR A 164 -5.44 -3.24 25.88
CA TYR A 164 -6.29 -4.23 25.21
C TYR A 164 -5.77 -5.62 25.46
N LYS A 165 -6.69 -6.57 25.66
CA LYS A 165 -6.34 -7.99 25.58
C LYS A 165 -5.96 -8.33 24.13
N TRP A 166 -5.04 -9.28 23.92
CA TRP A 166 -4.50 -9.55 22.59
C TRP A 166 -5.55 -9.89 21.52
N ASP A 167 -6.53 -10.75 21.83
CA ASP A 167 -7.64 -11.10 20.93
C ASP A 167 -8.45 -9.87 20.47
N THR A 168 -8.57 -8.91 21.37
CA THR A 168 -9.26 -7.64 21.16
C THR A 168 -8.38 -6.67 20.38
N ALA A 169 -7.07 -6.67 20.65
CA ALA A 169 -6.08 -5.86 19.95
C ALA A 169 -6.02 -6.19 18.44
N ILE A 170 -6.15 -7.47 18.07
CA ILE A 170 -6.18 -7.93 16.67
C ILE A 170 -7.28 -7.23 15.86
N ALA A 171 -8.40 -6.90 16.49
CA ALA A 171 -9.54 -6.25 15.85
C ALA A 171 -9.70 -4.76 16.24
N ALA A 172 -8.78 -4.20 17.04
CA ALA A 172 -8.94 -2.87 17.61
C ALA A 172 -8.68 -1.76 16.59
N CYS A 173 -7.74 -1.97 15.64
CA CYS A 173 -7.41 -0.96 14.64
C CYS A 173 -8.56 -0.71 13.65
N PRO A 174 -8.77 0.55 13.22
CA PRO A 174 -9.83 0.90 12.28
C PRO A 174 -9.53 0.42 10.86
N SER A 175 -10.55 0.40 10.00
CA SER A 175 -10.38 0.00 8.58
C SER A 175 -9.29 0.81 7.87
N GLY A 176 -8.44 0.15 7.08
CA GLY A 176 -7.27 0.74 6.44
C GLY A 176 -6.03 0.84 7.34
N TRP A 177 -6.14 0.35 8.57
CA TRP A 177 -5.06 0.23 9.54
C TRP A 177 -5.11 -1.14 10.19
N HIS A 178 -3.97 -1.66 10.65
CA HIS A 178 -3.91 -2.94 11.32
C HIS A 178 -2.95 -2.93 12.51
N LEU A 179 -3.07 -3.96 13.35
CA LEU A 179 -2.14 -4.21 14.44
C LEU A 179 -0.80 -4.67 13.82
N PRO A 180 0.32 -3.98 14.05
CA PRO A 180 1.58 -4.27 13.41
C PRO A 180 2.04 -5.70 13.70
N SER A 181 2.61 -6.35 12.71
CA SER A 181 3.31 -7.63 12.85
C SER A 181 4.66 -7.47 13.54
N TYR A 182 5.28 -8.60 13.88
CA TYR A 182 6.64 -8.64 14.39
C TYR A 182 7.63 -7.95 13.43
N ASP A 183 7.56 -8.28 12.13
CA ASP A 183 8.47 -7.73 11.12
C ASP A 183 8.27 -6.22 10.92
N GLU A 184 7.03 -5.73 11.01
CA GLU A 184 6.76 -4.30 10.91
C GLU A 184 7.34 -3.51 12.08
N PHE A 185 7.36 -4.08 13.29
CA PHE A 185 8.07 -3.46 14.41
C PHE A 185 9.59 -3.54 14.28
N ILE A 186 10.13 -4.60 13.66
CA ILE A 186 11.56 -4.66 13.31
C ILE A 186 11.92 -3.55 12.33
N ASN A 187 11.10 -3.34 11.29
CA ASN A 187 11.27 -2.27 10.30
C ASN A 187 11.15 -0.88 10.93
N LEU A 188 10.19 -0.67 11.82
CA LEU A 188 10.15 0.55 12.63
C LEU A 188 11.49 0.73 13.33
N ARG A 189 11.92 -0.28 14.10
CA ARG A 189 13.15 -0.22 14.90
C ARG A 189 14.42 0.01 14.08
N SER A 190 14.49 -0.45 12.84
CA SER A 190 15.65 -0.18 11.98
C SER A 190 15.68 1.26 11.45
N ASN A 191 14.51 1.89 11.32
CA ASN A 191 14.36 3.26 10.80
C ASN A 191 14.39 4.33 11.90
N ILE A 192 14.18 3.95 13.16
CA ILE A 192 14.42 4.82 14.32
C ILE A 192 15.74 4.42 14.99
N SER A 193 16.66 5.36 15.17
CA SER A 193 18.00 5.14 15.75
C SER A 193 17.96 4.77 17.24
N ILE A 194 17.44 3.58 17.59
CA ILE A 194 17.24 3.13 18.99
C ILE A 194 18.56 2.70 19.68
N TYR A 195 19.71 2.76 19.01
CA TYR A 195 21.00 2.28 19.55
C TYR A 195 21.91 3.35 20.16
N THR A 196 21.46 4.59 20.32
CA THR A 196 22.29 5.64 20.94
C THR A 196 21.88 5.89 22.39
N SER A 197 22.87 6.12 23.25
CA SER A 197 22.71 6.47 24.66
C SER A 197 22.18 7.90 24.88
N ASP A 198 21.44 8.45 23.90
CA ASP A 198 20.96 9.84 23.90
C ASP A 198 19.45 9.90 24.17
N PRO A 199 18.98 10.27 25.38
CA PRO A 199 17.56 10.34 25.72
C PRO A 199 16.73 11.34 24.90
N SER A 200 17.34 12.10 23.97
CA SER A 200 16.64 12.89 22.95
C SER A 200 15.76 12.04 22.02
N TRP A 201 15.97 10.72 21.97
CA TRP A 201 15.14 9.79 21.19
C TRP A 201 13.73 9.56 21.74
N PHE A 202 13.32 10.17 22.85
CA PHE A 202 11.92 10.13 23.27
C PHE A 202 10.95 10.87 22.32
N GLN A 203 11.49 11.58 21.33
CA GLN A 203 10.79 12.48 20.39
C GLN A 203 11.27 12.49 18.91
N PRO A 204 12.03 11.54 18.32
CA PRO A 204 12.49 11.66 16.94
C PRO A 204 11.43 11.06 16.02
N GLY A 205 10.96 11.86 15.09
CA GLY A 205 10.11 11.40 13.99
C GLY A 205 8.68 11.08 14.41
N GLY A 206 8.12 11.81 15.37
CA GLY A 206 6.67 11.90 15.58
C GLY A 206 5.93 10.62 15.99
N TRP A 207 6.62 9.52 16.37
CA TRP A 207 5.97 8.27 16.82
C TRP A 207 5.44 8.32 18.26
N GLU A 208 5.61 9.43 19.01
CA GLU A 208 5.23 9.64 20.43
C GLU A 208 5.09 8.34 21.28
N ALA A 209 6.19 7.70 21.66
CA ALA A 209 6.23 6.43 22.42
C ALA A 209 5.66 6.55 23.85
N VAL A 210 4.34 6.72 23.97
CA VAL A 210 3.68 7.01 25.25
C VAL A 210 3.68 5.79 26.17
N CYS A 211 4.27 5.96 27.35
CA CYS A 211 4.52 4.94 28.36
C CYS A 211 3.29 4.60 29.18
N GLY A 212 2.32 3.95 28.55
CA GLY A 212 1.05 3.59 29.18
C GLY A 212 1.11 2.44 30.18
N GLY A 213 2.29 1.84 30.40
CA GLY A 213 2.42 0.65 31.22
C GLY A 213 1.68 -0.55 30.62
N TYR A 214 1.30 -1.49 31.47
CA TYR A 214 0.50 -2.66 31.11
C TYR A 214 -0.31 -3.17 32.30
N TRP A 215 -1.26 -4.07 32.04
CA TRP A 215 -1.98 -4.79 33.08
C TRP A 215 -1.79 -6.31 32.94
N ARG A 216 -1.27 -6.93 34.00
CA ARG A 216 -1.13 -8.39 34.07
C ARG A 216 -2.39 -9.03 34.61
N SER A 217 -2.93 -9.97 33.85
CA SER A 217 -4.12 -10.73 34.25
C SER A 217 -3.85 -11.77 35.34
N SER A 218 -2.62 -12.29 35.42
CA SER A 218 -2.21 -13.32 36.37
C SER A 218 -2.05 -12.81 37.81
N ALA A 219 -2.07 -11.49 38.01
CA ALA A 219 -2.06 -10.84 39.31
C ALA A 219 -3.20 -9.79 39.34
N PRO A 220 -4.34 -10.08 40.01
CA PRO A 220 -5.41 -9.11 40.17
C PRO A 220 -4.84 -7.82 40.77
N GLU A 221 -5.19 -6.66 40.18
CA GLU A 221 -4.69 -5.31 40.50
C GLU A 221 -3.29 -4.92 39.99
N ALA A 222 -2.59 -5.76 39.22
CA ALA A 222 -1.25 -5.44 38.73
C ALA A 222 -1.26 -4.56 37.47
N PHE A 223 -1.74 -3.32 37.58
CA PHE A 223 -1.37 -2.25 36.66
C PHE A 223 0.07 -1.83 36.97
N LEU A 224 0.96 -1.96 36.00
CA LEU A 224 2.41 -1.84 36.21
C LEU A 224 3.04 -0.85 35.23
N ASN A 225 4.09 -0.18 35.70
CA ASN A 225 5.06 0.58 34.90
C ASN A 225 4.51 1.76 34.08
N ILE A 226 3.37 2.35 34.46
CA ILE A 226 2.95 3.64 33.87
C ILE A 226 4.06 4.69 34.03
N GLY A 227 4.35 5.42 32.96
CA GLY A 227 5.44 6.41 32.91
C GLY A 227 6.86 5.82 32.94
N ILE A 228 7.01 4.51 33.16
CA ILE A 228 8.32 3.82 33.23
C ILE A 228 8.58 3.02 31.95
N SER A 229 7.56 2.37 31.39
CA SER A 229 7.69 1.61 30.15
C SER A 229 6.43 1.66 29.30
N GLY A 230 6.59 1.51 27.99
CA GLY A 230 5.51 1.20 27.05
C GLY A 230 5.56 -0.27 26.64
N SER A 231 4.38 -0.85 26.38
CA SER A 231 4.26 -2.21 25.83
C SER A 231 3.16 -2.23 24.79
N TRP A 232 3.46 -2.72 23.58
CA TRP A 232 2.54 -2.72 22.45
C TRP A 232 2.41 -4.11 21.84
N TRP A 233 1.17 -4.57 21.67
CA TRP A 233 0.91 -5.85 21.02
C TRP A 233 1.37 -5.86 19.56
N THR A 234 1.80 -7.03 19.09
CA THR A 234 1.89 -7.32 17.66
C THR A 234 0.77 -8.27 17.24
N SER A 235 0.48 -8.37 15.94
CA SER A 235 -0.43 -9.37 15.37
C SER A 235 0.19 -10.77 15.23
N THR A 236 1.51 -10.89 15.39
CA THR A 236 2.25 -12.14 15.26
C THR A 236 2.23 -12.92 16.57
N SER A 237 2.03 -14.24 16.50
CA SER A 237 2.12 -15.15 17.65
C SER A 237 2.94 -16.38 17.29
N GLU A 238 3.74 -16.89 18.23
CA GLU A 238 4.53 -18.12 18.05
C GLU A 238 4.06 -19.21 19.02
N GLY A 239 3.33 -20.19 18.49
CA GLY A 239 3.05 -21.49 19.11
C GLY A 239 2.81 -21.43 20.64
N PRO A 240 3.48 -22.28 21.45
CA PRO A 240 3.21 -22.40 22.89
C PRO A 240 3.62 -21.16 23.72
N TYR A 241 4.26 -20.15 23.13
CA TYR A 241 4.82 -18.99 23.83
C TYR A 241 3.91 -17.76 23.86
N GLY A 242 2.86 -17.75 23.03
CA GLY A 242 1.88 -16.68 22.98
C GLY A 242 2.24 -15.55 22.00
N PRO A 243 1.47 -14.45 22.00
CA PRO A 243 1.66 -13.33 21.10
C PRO A 243 2.91 -12.50 21.42
N TYR A 244 3.53 -11.95 20.38
CA TYR A 244 4.63 -11.01 20.57
C TYR A 244 4.13 -9.63 20.97
N TYR A 245 5.00 -8.90 21.67
CA TYR A 245 4.82 -7.49 21.97
C TYR A 245 6.16 -6.77 21.92
N MET A 246 6.12 -5.48 21.59
CA MET A 246 7.26 -4.58 21.72
C MET A 246 7.26 -3.95 23.11
N TYR A 247 8.40 -3.97 23.79
CA TYR A 247 8.62 -3.34 25.08
C TYR A 247 9.66 -2.23 24.96
N LEU A 248 9.42 -1.09 25.58
CA LEU A 248 10.35 0.04 25.58
C LEU A 248 10.41 0.69 26.96
N TYR A 249 11.62 0.92 27.48
CA TYR A 249 11.85 1.72 28.69
C TYR A 249 11.83 3.21 28.39
N CYS A 250 11.28 3.98 29.32
CA CYS A 250 11.03 5.39 29.12
C CYS A 250 12.12 6.34 29.59
N ASP A 251 13.20 5.77 30.11
CA ASP A 251 14.34 6.47 30.69
C ASP A 251 15.55 6.53 29.75
N GLY A 252 15.43 6.05 28.51
CA GLY A 252 16.54 6.10 27.55
C GLY A 252 17.57 4.97 27.71
N ALA A 253 17.54 4.22 28.83
CA ALA A 253 18.71 3.49 29.32
C ALA A 253 18.92 2.11 28.67
N ASN A 254 17.88 1.51 28.08
CA ASN A 254 17.95 0.23 27.39
C ASN A 254 16.96 0.19 26.22
N SER A 255 17.51 0.28 25.01
CA SER A 255 16.86 0.08 23.70
C SER A 255 15.73 -0.94 23.73
N GLY A 256 14.54 -0.58 23.24
CA GLY A 256 13.36 -1.45 23.23
C GLY A 256 13.63 -2.82 22.60
N TYR A 257 12.84 -3.83 22.95
CA TYR A 257 12.97 -5.21 22.47
C TYR A 257 11.62 -5.83 22.16
N LEU A 258 11.61 -6.86 21.33
CA LEU A 258 10.43 -7.70 21.08
C LEU A 258 10.54 -8.96 21.95
N ASN A 259 9.42 -9.37 22.56
CA ASN A 259 9.34 -10.59 23.36
C ASN A 259 7.93 -11.20 23.25
N SER A 260 7.76 -12.45 23.69
CA SER A 260 6.46 -13.11 23.79
C SER A 260 5.82 -12.81 25.14
N GLY A 261 4.53 -12.46 25.13
CA GLY A 261 3.74 -12.16 26.32
C GLY A 261 2.65 -13.19 26.56
N HIS A 262 2.06 -13.17 27.76
CA HIS A 262 0.86 -13.96 28.02
C HIS A 262 -0.33 -13.31 27.31
N GLN A 263 -1.06 -14.07 26.48
CA GLN A 263 -2.22 -13.59 25.70
C GLN A 263 -3.36 -12.98 26.53
N TYR A 264 -3.33 -13.17 27.85
CA TYR A 264 -4.32 -12.65 28.80
C TYR A 264 -3.94 -11.29 29.36
N ASP A 265 -2.71 -10.81 29.15
CA ASP A 265 -2.29 -9.48 29.56
C ASP A 265 -2.94 -8.39 28.69
N TYR A 266 -2.90 -7.16 29.18
CA TYR A 266 -3.46 -6.00 28.50
C TYR A 266 -2.36 -4.99 28.24
N LEU A 267 -2.05 -4.78 26.96
CA LEU A 267 -1.00 -3.88 26.49
C LEU A 267 -1.60 -2.80 25.59
N SER A 268 -0.86 -1.74 25.34
CA SER A 268 -1.27 -0.69 24.41
C SER A 268 -1.34 -1.22 22.97
N VAL A 269 -2.12 -0.54 22.13
CA VAL A 269 -2.20 -0.81 20.70
C VAL A 269 -1.65 0.38 19.94
N ARG A 270 -0.80 0.10 18.96
CA ARG A 270 -0.41 0.99 17.87
C ARG A 270 -1.03 0.44 16.60
N CYS A 271 -1.50 1.32 15.74
CA CYS A 271 -1.95 0.91 14.41
C CYS A 271 -0.97 1.43 13.37
N ILE A 272 -0.65 0.58 12.42
CA ILE A 272 0.11 0.92 11.22
C ILE A 272 -0.90 0.99 10.06
N LYS A 273 -0.73 1.98 9.19
CA LYS A 273 -1.54 2.11 7.98
C LYS A 273 -1.22 0.90 7.13
N ASP A 274 -2.22 0.27 6.56
CA ASP A 274 -2.00 -0.81 5.62
C ASP A 274 -1.04 -0.31 4.52
N THR A 275 0.19 -0.83 4.48
CA THR A 275 1.06 -0.64 3.32
C THR A 275 0.24 -1.13 2.14
N PRO A 276 0.04 -0.33 1.08
CA PRO A 276 -0.91 -0.72 0.06
C PRO A 276 -0.32 -1.82 -0.81
N VAL A 277 -0.36 -3.05 -0.32
CA VAL A 277 -0.39 -4.23 -1.17
C VAL A 277 -1.79 -4.22 -1.77
N LEU A 278 -1.90 -4.46 -3.08
CA LEU A 278 -3.18 -4.62 -3.72
C LEU A 278 -3.92 -5.80 -3.06
N LYS A 279 -4.79 -5.50 -2.08
CA LYS A 279 -5.43 -6.54 -1.25
C LYS A 279 -6.66 -7.07 -1.98
N ASN A 280 -6.69 -8.39 -2.12
CA ASN A 280 -7.77 -9.16 -2.71
C ASN A 280 -8.12 -8.73 -4.14
N GLY A 281 -7.14 -8.82 -5.04
CA GLY A 281 -7.32 -8.58 -6.47
C GLY A 281 -8.31 -9.52 -7.18
N GLY A 282 -8.77 -10.59 -6.53
CA GLY A 282 -9.81 -11.51 -7.03
C GLY A 282 -11.16 -11.41 -6.31
N PHE A 283 -11.40 -10.39 -5.47
CA PHE A 283 -12.71 -10.14 -4.84
C PHE A 283 -13.33 -11.31 -4.03
N GLU A 284 -12.51 -12.28 -3.62
CA GLU A 284 -12.91 -13.61 -3.12
C GLU A 284 -13.72 -13.62 -1.81
N SER A 285 -13.67 -12.51 -1.05
CA SER A 285 -14.47 -12.32 0.17
C SER A 285 -15.95 -11.98 -0.12
N GLY A 286 -16.33 -11.83 -1.39
CA GLY A 286 -17.69 -11.48 -1.81
C GLY A 286 -18.07 -10.03 -1.51
N ASN A 287 -17.10 -9.16 -1.24
CA ASN A 287 -17.31 -7.75 -0.95
C ASN A 287 -16.12 -6.88 -1.41
N LEU A 288 -16.34 -5.56 -1.47
CA LEU A 288 -15.34 -4.56 -1.83
C LEU A 288 -14.59 -4.02 -0.60
N THR A 289 -14.44 -4.78 0.49
CA THR A 289 -13.89 -4.25 1.76
C THR A 289 -12.51 -3.59 1.62
N TRP A 290 -11.71 -3.99 0.63
CA TRP A 290 -10.39 -3.44 0.36
C TRP A 290 -10.37 -2.37 -0.73
N TRP A 291 -11.51 -2.06 -1.33
CA TRP A 291 -11.67 -1.13 -2.43
C TRP A 291 -12.65 -0.03 -2.04
N ASN A 292 -12.29 1.23 -2.29
CA ASN A 292 -13.25 2.31 -2.18
C ASN A 292 -14.15 2.28 -3.40
N ALA A 293 -15.46 2.19 -3.18
CA ALA A 293 -16.47 2.16 -4.24
C ALA A 293 -17.21 3.50 -4.30
N GLU A 294 -17.39 4.03 -5.50
CA GLU A 294 -18.24 5.20 -5.78
C GLU A 294 -19.19 4.88 -6.93
N GLY A 295 -20.48 5.21 -6.78
CA GLY A 295 -21.51 4.87 -7.75
C GLY A 295 -22.02 3.43 -7.64
N ASP A 296 -22.45 2.84 -8.76
CA ASP A 296 -22.94 1.45 -8.81
C ASP A 296 -21.77 0.50 -9.05
N ALA A 297 -21.14 0.09 -7.95
CA ALA A 297 -20.12 -0.95 -7.93
C ALA A 297 -20.50 -2.06 -6.95
N SER A 298 -20.29 -3.31 -7.36
CA SER A 298 -20.69 -4.50 -6.59
C SER A 298 -19.79 -5.70 -6.89
N VAL A 299 -19.90 -6.75 -6.08
CA VAL A 299 -19.20 -8.03 -6.26
C VAL A 299 -20.22 -9.14 -6.44
N SER A 300 -19.97 -10.08 -7.35
CA SER A 300 -20.87 -11.22 -7.58
C SER A 300 -20.13 -12.43 -8.10
N SER A 301 -20.65 -13.62 -7.77
CA SER A 301 -20.17 -14.88 -8.32
C SER A 301 -20.45 -15.05 -9.82
N SER A 302 -21.33 -14.23 -10.39
CA SER A 302 -21.62 -14.18 -11.83
C SER A 302 -20.65 -13.31 -12.63
N TYR A 303 -19.85 -12.46 -11.95
CA TYR A 303 -18.95 -11.48 -12.58
C TYR A 303 -17.49 -11.84 -12.40
N LYS A 304 -17.17 -13.12 -12.27
CA LYS A 304 -15.82 -13.63 -12.01
C LYS A 304 -15.16 -14.21 -13.25
N HIS A 305 -13.85 -14.04 -13.33
CA HIS A 305 -12.97 -14.74 -14.24
C HIS A 305 -12.54 -16.08 -13.63
N SER A 306 -12.07 -16.03 -12.39
CA SER A 306 -11.62 -17.20 -11.63
C SER A 306 -12.17 -17.17 -10.20
N GLY A 307 -11.84 -18.17 -9.38
CA GLY A 307 -12.25 -18.21 -7.97
C GLY A 307 -13.77 -18.15 -7.73
N ASN A 308 -14.21 -17.35 -6.77
CA ASN A 308 -15.59 -17.31 -6.28
C ASN A 308 -16.36 -16.06 -6.70
N TYR A 309 -15.70 -14.92 -6.91
CA TYR A 309 -16.34 -13.63 -7.08
C TYR A 309 -15.52 -12.70 -7.99
N GLY A 310 -16.19 -11.76 -8.65
CA GLY A 310 -15.51 -10.66 -9.34
C GLY A 310 -16.31 -9.36 -9.23
N ALA A 311 -15.68 -8.23 -9.56
CA ALA A 311 -16.30 -6.91 -9.41
C ALA A 311 -17.03 -6.48 -10.69
N ARG A 312 -18.17 -5.81 -10.51
CA ARG A 312 -18.90 -5.07 -11.57
C ARG A 312 -18.95 -3.60 -11.20
N ILE A 313 -18.61 -2.75 -12.16
CA ILE A 313 -18.67 -1.29 -12.09
C ILE A 313 -19.59 -0.81 -13.21
N ASN A 314 -20.80 -0.39 -12.86
CA ASN A 314 -21.84 -0.04 -13.82
C ASN A 314 -22.10 1.46 -13.83
N ALA A 315 -22.15 2.06 -15.01
CA ALA A 315 -22.57 3.44 -15.17
C ALA A 315 -23.79 3.49 -16.08
N GLN A 316 -24.82 4.23 -15.68
CA GLN A 316 -26.04 4.46 -16.47
C GLN A 316 -26.40 5.94 -16.47
N ALA A 317 -26.68 6.50 -17.64
CA ALA A 317 -27.01 7.91 -17.81
C ALA A 317 -28.13 8.11 -18.84
N ASN A 318 -29.18 8.84 -18.45
CA ASN A 318 -30.22 9.29 -19.39
C ASN A 318 -29.77 10.58 -20.11
N ALA A 319 -30.64 11.09 -20.99
CA ALA A 319 -30.42 12.32 -21.73
C ALA A 319 -29.88 13.47 -20.87
N ASN A 320 -28.84 14.13 -21.36
CA ASN A 320 -28.12 15.23 -20.69
C ASN A 320 -27.52 14.89 -19.31
N GLN A 321 -27.35 13.60 -18.98
CA GLN A 321 -26.69 13.17 -17.75
C GLN A 321 -25.29 12.62 -18.02
N THR A 322 -24.42 12.74 -17.03
CA THR A 322 -23.14 12.03 -16.98
C THR A 322 -23.08 11.28 -15.65
N THR A 323 -22.81 9.99 -15.73
CA THR A 323 -22.68 9.11 -14.58
C THR A 323 -21.32 8.45 -14.63
N ILE A 324 -20.66 8.41 -13.48
CA ILE A 324 -19.38 7.74 -13.29
C ILE A 324 -19.56 6.77 -12.14
N SER A 325 -19.00 5.56 -12.28
CA SER A 325 -18.86 4.62 -11.19
C SER A 325 -17.47 4.03 -11.22
N LYS A 326 -16.90 3.77 -10.05
CA LYS A 326 -15.50 3.37 -9.93
C LYS A 326 -15.23 2.58 -8.67
N ILE A 327 -14.16 1.80 -8.73
CA ILE A 327 -13.47 1.28 -7.56
C ILE A 327 -12.03 1.79 -7.54
N THR A 328 -11.53 2.14 -6.37
CA THR A 328 -10.16 2.62 -6.19
C THR A 328 -9.46 1.92 -5.04
N GLN A 329 -8.16 1.73 -5.19
CA GLN A 329 -7.28 1.23 -4.13
C GLN A 329 -5.90 1.84 -4.32
N THR A 330 -5.24 2.18 -3.22
CA THR A 330 -3.83 2.54 -3.27
C THR A 330 -2.97 1.28 -3.40
N ALA A 331 -1.88 1.36 -4.15
CA ALA A 331 -0.88 0.30 -4.27
C ALA A 331 0.53 0.91 -4.24
N ASP A 332 1.48 0.28 -3.56
CA ASP A 332 2.90 0.63 -3.67
C ASP A 332 3.49 -0.01 -4.94
N LEU A 333 3.90 0.83 -5.89
CA LEU A 333 4.45 0.41 -7.18
C LEU A 333 5.98 0.50 -7.21
N THR A 334 6.64 0.72 -6.07
CA THR A 334 8.11 0.77 -5.99
C THR A 334 8.73 -0.53 -6.51
N ASP A 335 9.61 -0.40 -7.50
CA ASP A 335 10.31 -1.50 -8.16
C ASP A 335 9.39 -2.55 -8.82
N LYS A 336 8.16 -2.14 -9.21
CA LYS A 336 7.19 -2.99 -9.92
C LYS A 336 7.13 -2.66 -11.39
N ASN A 337 6.96 -3.68 -12.23
CA ASN A 337 7.00 -3.51 -13.68
C ASN A 337 5.62 -3.62 -14.34
N TYR A 338 4.73 -4.47 -13.81
CA TYR A 338 3.49 -4.79 -14.48
C TYR A 338 2.28 -4.76 -13.54
N LEU A 339 1.18 -4.16 -14.03
CA LEU A 339 -0.16 -4.37 -13.48
C LEU A 339 -0.92 -5.28 -14.43
N ARG A 340 -1.33 -6.44 -13.94
CA ARG A 340 -2.11 -7.45 -14.65
C ARG A 340 -3.53 -7.48 -14.10
N PHE A 341 -4.51 -7.67 -14.96
CA PHE A 341 -5.89 -7.91 -14.57
C PHE A 341 -6.67 -8.55 -15.71
N PHE A 342 -7.80 -9.17 -15.38
CA PHE A 342 -8.77 -9.64 -16.36
C PHE A 342 -9.96 -8.72 -16.37
N TYR A 343 -10.49 -8.47 -17.55
CA TYR A 343 -11.71 -7.68 -17.68
C TYR A 343 -12.64 -8.20 -18.76
N LYS A 344 -13.91 -7.83 -18.61
CA LYS A 344 -14.99 -8.11 -19.54
C LYS A 344 -15.95 -6.91 -19.53
N TYR A 345 -16.66 -6.72 -20.64
CA TYR A 345 -17.88 -5.93 -20.68
C TYR A 345 -18.90 -6.61 -21.60
N ASP A 346 -20.18 -6.45 -21.32
CA ASP A 346 -21.27 -7.06 -22.07
C ASP A 346 -22.00 -6.03 -22.93
N GLY A 347 -21.59 -5.94 -24.19
CA GLY A 347 -22.16 -5.03 -25.16
C GLY A 347 -23.56 -5.43 -25.63
N ASP A 348 -24.07 -6.62 -25.29
CA ASP A 348 -25.43 -7.04 -25.69
C ASP A 348 -26.46 -6.63 -24.63
N THR A 349 -26.10 -6.73 -23.35
CA THR A 349 -27.01 -6.34 -22.25
C THR A 349 -26.88 -4.88 -21.82
N ASP A 350 -25.68 -4.29 -21.90
CA ASP A 350 -25.45 -2.94 -21.41
C ASP A 350 -25.64 -1.87 -22.48
N CYS A 351 -25.55 -2.23 -23.76
CA CYS A 351 -25.59 -1.28 -24.85
C CYS A 351 -27.04 -0.96 -25.28
N THR A 352 -27.78 -0.26 -24.42
CA THR A 352 -29.10 0.28 -24.77
C THR A 352 -28.98 1.73 -25.28
N SER A 353 -28.26 1.97 -26.39
CA SER A 353 -28.02 3.36 -26.83
C SER A 353 -28.97 3.84 -27.94
N GLN A 354 -29.68 4.93 -27.63
CA GLN A 354 -30.12 5.94 -28.59
C GLN A 354 -29.18 7.16 -28.50
N GLY A 355 -27.90 7.00 -28.91
CA GLY A 355 -27.01 8.14 -29.21
C GLY A 355 -26.02 8.61 -28.12
N GLY A 356 -25.91 7.97 -26.95
CA GLY A 356 -24.97 8.36 -25.88
C GLY A 356 -23.51 7.91 -26.08
N THR A 357 -22.65 8.15 -25.09
CA THR A 357 -21.21 7.74 -25.06
C THR A 357 -20.89 6.92 -23.81
N MET A 358 -20.10 5.86 -23.98
CA MET A 358 -19.71 4.90 -22.95
C MET A 358 -18.20 4.72 -22.96
N ARG A 359 -17.57 4.73 -21.78
CA ARG A 359 -16.11 4.60 -21.63
C ARG A 359 -15.75 3.72 -20.44
N ILE A 360 -14.64 3.01 -20.59
CA ILE A 360 -13.99 2.26 -19.51
C ILE A 360 -12.54 2.70 -19.44
N TYR A 361 -12.09 3.07 -18.24
CA TYR A 361 -10.74 3.51 -17.97
C TYR A 361 -10.09 2.67 -16.87
N LEU A 362 -8.80 2.41 -17.05
CA LEU A 362 -7.88 2.25 -15.93
C LEU A 362 -7.18 3.59 -15.72
N LYS A 363 -7.08 4.07 -14.48
CA LYS A 363 -6.25 5.23 -14.15
C LYS A 363 -5.24 4.90 -13.05
N ILE A 364 -4.05 5.45 -13.19
CA ILE A 364 -2.98 5.37 -12.18
C ILE A 364 -2.57 6.81 -11.87
N ASP A 365 -2.83 7.28 -10.65
CA ASP A 365 -2.65 8.69 -10.24
C ASP A 365 -3.29 9.69 -11.22
N GLY A 366 -4.47 9.35 -11.73
CA GLY A 366 -5.23 10.16 -12.68
C GLY A 366 -4.78 10.05 -14.14
N ALA A 367 -3.60 9.49 -14.42
CA ALA A 367 -3.18 9.17 -15.79
C ALA A 367 -4.07 8.05 -16.34
N SER A 368 -4.78 8.31 -17.44
CA SER A 368 -5.84 7.43 -17.95
C SER A 368 -5.38 6.57 -19.12
N THR A 369 -5.62 5.26 -19.00
CA THR A 369 -5.56 4.28 -20.08
C THR A 369 -6.98 3.92 -20.50
N THR A 370 -7.34 4.23 -21.75
CA THR A 370 -8.64 3.87 -22.32
C THR A 370 -8.69 2.39 -22.63
N LEU A 371 -9.58 1.65 -21.96
CA LEU A 371 -9.85 0.24 -22.24
C LEU A 371 -11.00 0.07 -23.24
N PHE A 372 -11.96 1.00 -23.21
CA PHE A 372 -13.09 1.05 -24.13
C PHE A 372 -13.59 2.48 -24.28
N ASN A 373 -13.99 2.86 -25.49
CA ASN A 373 -14.61 4.15 -25.77
C ASN A 373 -15.50 4.03 -27.01
N GLN A 374 -16.81 4.19 -26.83
CA GLN A 374 -17.79 4.15 -27.92
C GLN A 374 -18.81 5.26 -27.76
N GLY A 375 -19.11 5.95 -28.85
CA GLY A 375 -20.20 6.92 -28.92
C GLY A 375 -21.17 6.61 -30.05
N GLY A 376 -22.41 7.09 -29.93
CA GLY A 376 -23.42 6.99 -30.97
C GLY A 376 -24.22 5.69 -30.94
N THR A 377 -24.38 5.04 -32.09
CA THR A 377 -25.20 3.83 -32.24
C THR A 377 -24.53 2.63 -31.59
N CYS A 378 -25.34 1.84 -30.87
CA CYS A 378 -24.88 0.59 -30.30
C CYS A 378 -24.42 -0.38 -31.41
N GLN A 379 -23.12 -0.43 -31.62
CA GLN A 379 -22.46 -1.64 -32.09
C GLN A 379 -22.41 -2.53 -30.83
N SER A 380 -22.77 -3.81 -30.92
CA SER A 380 -22.75 -4.75 -29.78
C SER A 380 -21.45 -5.58 -29.74
N PRO A 381 -20.23 -5.02 -29.61
CA PRO A 381 -19.05 -5.85 -29.41
C PRO A 381 -19.01 -6.25 -27.93
N SER A 382 -19.52 -7.41 -27.58
CA SER A 382 -19.19 -8.04 -26.30
C SER A 382 -17.77 -8.60 -26.36
N ILE A 383 -17.00 -8.47 -25.28
CA ILE A 383 -15.75 -9.22 -25.14
C ILE A 383 -15.91 -10.33 -24.10
N GLY A 384 -15.24 -11.46 -24.32
CA GLY A 384 -15.03 -12.42 -23.24
C GLY A 384 -14.03 -11.87 -22.22
N TRP A 385 -13.78 -12.64 -21.16
CA TRP A 385 -12.68 -12.33 -20.25
C TRP A 385 -11.38 -12.21 -21.03
N THR A 386 -10.78 -11.02 -20.93
CA THR A 386 -9.59 -10.64 -21.67
C THR A 386 -8.52 -10.22 -20.66
N GLU A 387 -7.34 -10.78 -20.77
CA GLU A 387 -6.18 -10.37 -19.97
C GLU A 387 -5.69 -9.00 -20.44
N ARG A 388 -5.33 -8.13 -19.49
CA ARG A 388 -4.59 -6.90 -19.73
C ARG A 388 -3.37 -6.84 -18.84
N ILE A 389 -2.29 -6.37 -19.44
CA ILE A 389 -1.04 -6.07 -18.78
C ILE A 389 -0.69 -4.64 -19.14
N ILE A 390 -0.41 -3.87 -18.11
CA ILE A 390 -0.02 -2.47 -18.22
C ILE A 390 1.39 -2.36 -17.68
N ASP A 391 2.27 -1.81 -18.50
CA ASP A 391 3.60 -1.41 -18.06
C ASP A 391 3.44 -0.27 -17.05
N ILE A 392 3.87 -0.53 -15.82
CA ILE A 392 3.87 0.41 -14.71
C ILE A 392 5.29 0.75 -14.24
N SER A 393 6.33 0.34 -14.97
CA SER A 393 7.73 0.54 -14.57
C SER A 393 8.14 2.01 -14.47
N SER A 394 7.33 2.91 -15.04
CA SER A 394 7.50 4.36 -14.95
C SER A 394 6.88 4.97 -13.69
N TYR A 395 6.06 4.22 -12.94
CA TYR A 395 5.47 4.63 -11.67
C TYR A 395 6.33 4.13 -10.50
N SER A 396 6.38 4.90 -9.40
CA SER A 396 7.12 4.53 -8.19
C SER A 396 6.46 5.11 -6.94
N GLY A 397 6.65 4.47 -5.79
CA GLY A 397 5.97 4.78 -4.54
C GLY A 397 4.49 4.40 -4.55
N VAL A 398 3.75 4.89 -3.56
CA VAL A 398 2.30 4.68 -3.46
C VAL A 398 1.57 5.44 -4.58
N LYS A 399 0.66 4.72 -5.26
CA LYS A 399 -0.17 5.21 -6.35
C LYS A 399 -1.62 4.82 -6.15
N LEU A 400 -2.54 5.64 -6.63
CA LEU A 400 -3.96 5.31 -6.67
C LEU A 400 -4.28 4.59 -7.98
N ILE A 401 -4.70 3.32 -7.87
CA ILE A 401 -5.25 2.54 -8.98
C ILE A 401 -6.77 2.74 -8.99
N GLU A 402 -7.31 3.12 -10.14
CA GLU A 402 -8.74 3.36 -10.35
C GLU A 402 -9.25 2.60 -11.58
N PHE A 403 -10.30 1.82 -11.36
CA PHE A 403 -11.08 1.17 -12.41
C PHE A 403 -12.40 1.92 -12.53
N GLU A 404 -12.66 2.53 -13.69
CA GLU A 404 -13.78 3.45 -13.90
C GLU A 404 -14.63 3.05 -15.10
N SER A 405 -15.95 3.11 -14.91
CA SER A 405 -16.98 3.08 -15.94
C SER A 405 -17.66 4.44 -16.02
N GLN A 406 -17.84 4.97 -17.24
CA GLN A 406 -18.49 6.25 -17.49
C GLN A 406 -19.56 6.12 -18.57
N ALA A 407 -20.75 6.66 -18.29
CA ALA A 407 -21.86 6.78 -19.22
C ALA A 407 -22.29 8.25 -19.36
N ILE A 408 -22.48 8.70 -20.61
CA ILE A 408 -22.88 10.07 -20.96
C ILE A 408 -24.09 9.98 -21.89
N GLY A 409 -25.25 10.44 -21.44
CA GLY A 409 -26.44 10.51 -22.27
C GLY A 409 -26.34 11.65 -23.29
N ALA A 410 -26.95 11.45 -24.47
CA ALA A 410 -26.99 12.47 -25.51
C ALA A 410 -27.95 13.62 -25.12
N SER A 411 -27.93 14.70 -25.89
CA SER A 411 -28.88 15.80 -25.68
C SER A 411 -30.30 15.50 -26.16
N MET A 412 -30.48 14.42 -26.91
CA MET A 412 -31.77 13.98 -27.45
C MET A 412 -32.64 13.32 -26.37
N GLU A 413 -33.90 13.73 -26.29
CA GLU A 413 -34.91 13.13 -25.41
C GLU A 413 -35.09 11.63 -25.74
N GLY A 414 -35.12 10.78 -24.70
CA GLY A 414 -35.15 9.32 -24.86
C GLY A 414 -33.76 8.65 -25.00
N SER A 415 -32.67 9.42 -25.06
CA SER A 415 -31.33 8.84 -25.04
C SER A 415 -30.98 8.23 -23.68
N ASN A 416 -30.29 7.08 -23.74
CA ASN A 416 -29.72 6.37 -22.61
C ASN A 416 -28.33 5.84 -23.01
N ALA A 417 -27.43 5.73 -22.04
CA ALA A 417 -26.13 5.10 -22.15
C ALA A 417 -25.91 4.24 -20.90
N GLN A 418 -25.46 3.00 -21.08
CA GLN A 418 -25.14 2.12 -19.98
C GLN A 418 -23.92 1.26 -20.32
N ILE A 419 -23.07 0.99 -19.33
CA ILE A 419 -21.94 0.07 -19.51
C ILE A 419 -21.56 -0.58 -18.17
N SER A 420 -21.57 -1.92 -18.12
CA SER A 420 -21.02 -2.69 -17.00
C SER A 420 -19.59 -3.11 -17.35
N PHE A 421 -18.66 -2.65 -16.55
CA PHE A 421 -17.27 -3.09 -16.57
C PHE A 421 -17.08 -4.16 -15.50
N MET A 422 -16.76 -5.39 -15.91
CA MET A 422 -16.36 -6.45 -15.01
C MET A 422 -14.84 -6.53 -14.97
N VAL A 423 -14.27 -6.60 -13.77
CA VAL A 423 -12.83 -6.74 -13.54
C VAL A 423 -12.58 -7.79 -12.47
N ASP A 424 -11.51 -8.55 -12.65
CA ASP A 424 -11.11 -9.64 -11.75
C ASP A 424 -9.62 -9.96 -11.86
N ASP A 425 -9.10 -10.78 -10.94
CA ASP A 425 -7.72 -11.27 -10.92
C ASP A 425 -6.66 -10.16 -11.12
N ILE A 426 -6.83 -9.05 -10.38
CA ILE A 426 -5.93 -7.88 -10.41
C ILE A 426 -4.66 -8.21 -9.62
N GLU A 427 -3.49 -7.97 -10.21
CA GLU A 427 -2.21 -8.38 -9.66
C GLU A 427 -1.10 -7.39 -10.06
N ILE A 428 -0.18 -7.09 -9.14
CA ILE A 428 1.01 -6.30 -9.41
C ILE A 428 2.21 -7.26 -9.42
N LEU A 429 3.00 -7.18 -10.47
CA LEU A 429 4.03 -8.16 -10.81
C LEU A 429 5.37 -7.49 -11.09
N ASP A 430 6.44 -8.14 -10.63
CA ASP A 430 7.82 -7.77 -10.93
C ASP A 430 8.20 -8.23 -12.35
N ASP A 431 7.66 -9.37 -12.78
CA ASP A 431 7.82 -9.89 -14.14
C ASP A 431 6.56 -10.67 -14.53
N VAL A 432 6.26 -10.70 -15.82
CA VAL A 432 5.24 -11.57 -16.40
C VAL A 432 5.94 -12.48 -17.37
N SER A 433 5.58 -13.76 -17.41
CA SER A 433 6.24 -14.70 -18.32
C SER A 433 5.25 -15.64 -19.00
N TYR A 434 5.59 -16.05 -20.22
CA TYR A 434 4.75 -16.85 -21.08
C TYR A 434 5.46 -18.08 -21.62
N GLY A 435 4.71 -19.18 -21.73
CA GLY A 435 5.16 -20.40 -22.36
C GLY A 435 5.26 -20.24 -23.89
N VAL A 436 6.42 -20.60 -24.43
CA VAL A 436 6.68 -20.81 -25.85
C VAL A 436 6.71 -22.31 -26.10
N THR A 437 5.77 -22.79 -26.91
CA THR A 437 5.70 -24.19 -27.32
C THR A 437 6.26 -24.37 -28.72
N TYR A 438 7.22 -25.27 -28.88
CA TYR A 438 7.80 -25.62 -30.17
C TYR A 438 7.23 -26.96 -30.65
N ASP A 439 6.22 -26.89 -31.51
CA ASP A 439 5.55 -28.06 -32.06
C ASP A 439 6.29 -28.57 -33.31
N ALA A 440 6.98 -29.69 -33.16
CA ALA A 440 7.75 -30.28 -34.24
C ALA A 440 6.91 -30.94 -35.35
N ASN A 441 5.58 -31.04 -35.19
CA ASN A 441 4.67 -31.59 -36.21
C ASN A 441 5.12 -32.97 -36.73
N GLY A 442 5.36 -33.89 -35.79
CA GLY A 442 5.84 -35.25 -36.06
C GLY A 442 7.35 -35.38 -36.32
N GLY A 443 8.14 -34.36 -35.97
CA GLY A 443 9.61 -34.41 -35.89
C GLY A 443 10.12 -34.17 -34.46
N SER A 444 11.32 -33.61 -34.34
CA SER A 444 11.90 -33.09 -33.09
C SER A 444 12.41 -31.66 -33.29
N CYS A 445 12.20 -30.78 -32.32
CA CYS A 445 12.70 -29.41 -32.33
C CYS A 445 13.56 -29.14 -31.10
N THR A 446 14.57 -28.28 -31.28
CA THR A 446 15.32 -27.65 -30.20
C THR A 446 15.25 -26.14 -30.36
N PRO A 447 15.07 -25.34 -29.30
CA PRO A 447 14.97 -25.77 -27.90
C PRO A 447 13.64 -26.46 -27.58
N GLU A 448 13.56 -27.09 -26.42
CA GLU A 448 12.31 -27.60 -25.86
C GLU A 448 11.40 -26.44 -25.41
N ASN A 449 10.16 -26.76 -25.05
CA ASN A 449 9.21 -25.78 -24.53
C ASN A 449 9.81 -25.05 -23.33
N ARG A 450 9.73 -23.72 -23.35
CA ARG A 450 10.31 -22.87 -22.31
C ARG A 450 9.42 -21.68 -22.02
N VAL A 451 9.76 -20.98 -20.95
CA VAL A 451 9.10 -19.73 -20.57
C VAL A 451 10.01 -18.56 -20.91
N VAL A 452 9.42 -17.47 -21.39
CA VAL A 452 10.12 -16.20 -21.66
C VAL A 452 9.37 -15.06 -20.99
N SER A 453 10.08 -14.03 -20.52
CA SER A 453 9.45 -12.83 -19.95
C SER A 453 8.63 -12.08 -21.01
N HIS A 454 7.59 -11.39 -20.59
CA HIS A 454 6.72 -10.57 -21.42
C HIS A 454 7.57 -9.56 -22.20
N GLY A 455 7.30 -9.41 -23.49
CA GLY A 455 8.08 -8.53 -24.35
C GLY A 455 9.36 -9.15 -24.91
N SER A 456 9.83 -10.28 -24.35
CA SER A 456 11.07 -10.93 -24.79
C SER A 456 10.88 -11.71 -26.09
N ALA A 457 11.99 -11.91 -26.80
CA ALA A 457 12.01 -12.76 -27.98
C ALA A 457 11.92 -14.25 -27.60
N ALA A 458 11.26 -15.03 -28.46
CA ALA A 458 11.37 -16.48 -28.46
C ALA A 458 12.69 -16.90 -29.14
N ASP A 459 13.29 -17.98 -28.67
CA ASP A 459 14.44 -18.57 -29.38
C ASP A 459 14.02 -19.06 -30.77
N VAL A 460 14.98 -19.05 -31.69
CA VAL A 460 14.81 -19.61 -33.03
C VAL A 460 14.81 -21.15 -32.95
N PRO A 461 13.73 -21.83 -33.36
CA PRO A 461 13.69 -23.28 -33.37
C PRO A 461 14.57 -23.87 -34.47
N SER A 462 15.25 -24.96 -34.15
CA SER A 462 15.91 -25.87 -35.07
C SER A 462 15.19 -27.21 -35.03
N CYS A 463 14.51 -27.55 -36.11
CA CYS A 463 13.68 -28.75 -36.19
C CYS A 463 14.21 -29.75 -37.22
N SER A 464 14.06 -31.04 -36.93
CA SER A 464 14.37 -32.13 -37.85
C SER A 464 13.28 -33.20 -37.87
N LYS A 465 13.07 -33.81 -39.05
CA LYS A 465 12.13 -34.91 -39.27
C LYS A 465 12.65 -35.82 -40.37
N THR A 466 12.70 -37.13 -40.10
CA THR A 466 13.21 -38.11 -41.06
C THR A 466 12.43 -38.06 -42.37
N GLY A 467 13.14 -37.94 -43.50
CA GLY A 467 12.52 -37.90 -44.82
C GLY A 467 11.80 -36.59 -45.14
N SER A 468 12.09 -35.49 -44.43
CA SER A 468 11.54 -34.16 -44.70
C SER A 468 12.59 -33.06 -44.51
N VAL A 469 12.33 -31.88 -45.06
CA VAL A 469 13.06 -30.64 -44.77
C VAL A 469 12.10 -29.59 -44.21
N VAL A 470 12.61 -28.74 -43.32
CA VAL A 470 11.83 -27.62 -42.80
C VAL A 470 11.52 -26.66 -43.97
N SER A 471 10.24 -26.35 -44.17
CA SER A 471 9.78 -25.39 -45.17
C SER A 471 9.45 -24.02 -44.57
N GLY A 472 9.41 -23.94 -43.24
CA GLY A 472 9.15 -22.73 -42.48
C GLY A 472 8.39 -23.07 -41.20
N TYR A 473 7.74 -22.07 -40.63
CA TYR A 473 7.04 -22.16 -39.35
C TYR A 473 5.71 -21.41 -39.41
N THR A 474 4.76 -21.86 -38.58
CA THR A 474 3.45 -21.24 -38.44
C THR A 474 3.09 -21.13 -36.97
N ILE A 475 2.53 -19.99 -36.57
CA ILE A 475 1.92 -19.85 -35.25
C ILE A 475 0.56 -20.53 -35.30
N THR A 476 0.39 -21.62 -34.55
CA THR A 476 -0.88 -22.37 -34.50
C THR A 476 -1.76 -21.99 -33.33
N SER A 477 -1.19 -21.34 -32.32
CA SER A 477 -1.91 -20.79 -31.17
C SER A 477 -1.15 -19.58 -30.63
N GLY A 478 -1.88 -18.57 -30.16
CA GLY A 478 -1.32 -17.28 -29.74
C GLY A 478 -0.96 -16.37 -30.91
N THR A 479 -0.25 -15.28 -30.60
CA THR A 479 0.23 -14.30 -31.57
C THR A 479 1.63 -13.81 -31.18
N CYS A 480 2.41 -13.39 -32.18
CA CYS A 480 3.67 -12.70 -31.97
C CYS A 480 3.45 -11.20 -32.16
N ALA A 481 3.75 -10.38 -31.15
CA ALA A 481 3.43 -8.95 -31.19
C ALA A 481 4.28 -8.20 -32.22
N SER A 482 5.54 -8.60 -32.42
CA SER A 482 6.41 -8.07 -33.48
C SER A 482 7.58 -8.99 -33.79
N GLY A 483 8.17 -8.82 -34.98
CA GLY A 483 9.37 -9.56 -35.39
C GLY A 483 9.13 -11.02 -35.79
N TRP A 484 7.89 -11.41 -36.11
CA TRP A 484 7.61 -12.75 -36.63
C TRP A 484 8.31 -13.00 -37.98
N ASN A 485 9.06 -14.08 -38.07
CA ASN A 485 9.65 -14.57 -39.31
C ASN A 485 9.19 -16.01 -39.57
N ASN A 486 8.40 -16.19 -40.62
CA ASN A 486 7.83 -17.49 -41.01
C ASN A 486 8.86 -18.48 -41.58
N TYR A 487 10.07 -18.06 -41.93
CA TYR A 487 11.14 -18.94 -42.41
C TYR A 487 11.97 -19.50 -41.24
N THR A 488 12.26 -18.67 -40.25
CA THR A 488 13.10 -19.06 -39.11
C THR A 488 12.30 -19.48 -37.87
N GLY A 489 11.03 -19.09 -37.78
CA GLY A 489 10.22 -19.27 -36.57
C GLY A 489 10.57 -18.29 -35.46
N TYR A 490 11.39 -17.27 -35.75
CA TYR A 490 11.71 -16.21 -34.80
C TYR A 490 10.46 -15.40 -34.46
N CYS A 491 10.24 -15.15 -33.17
CA CYS A 491 9.29 -14.16 -32.68
C CYS A 491 10.06 -13.18 -31.80
N GLY A 492 10.11 -11.90 -32.20
CA GLY A 492 10.91 -10.89 -31.50
C GLY A 492 10.25 -10.33 -30.24
N ASN A 493 8.95 -10.55 -30.06
CA ASN A 493 8.19 -9.99 -28.94
C ASN A 493 7.00 -10.91 -28.59
N VAL A 494 7.14 -11.66 -27.49
CA VAL A 494 6.13 -12.56 -26.94
C VAL A 494 5.34 -11.85 -25.84
N THR A 495 4.04 -11.63 -26.07
CA THR A 495 3.13 -10.97 -25.11
C THR A 495 1.99 -11.87 -24.64
N GLY A 496 2.10 -13.18 -24.90
CA GLY A 496 1.12 -14.18 -24.53
C GLY A 496 1.65 -15.60 -24.82
N PRO A 497 0.99 -16.66 -24.32
CA PRO A 497 1.36 -18.02 -24.68
C PRO A 497 1.30 -18.23 -26.19
N ILE A 498 2.34 -18.86 -26.75
CA ILE A 498 2.47 -19.03 -28.21
C ILE A 498 2.91 -20.45 -28.56
N THR A 499 2.36 -20.99 -29.64
CA THR A 499 2.79 -22.27 -30.22
C THR A 499 3.32 -22.05 -31.63
N ILE A 500 4.61 -22.33 -31.81
CA ILE A 500 5.31 -22.25 -33.09
C ILE A 500 5.46 -23.66 -33.65
N ARG A 501 4.76 -23.95 -34.74
CA ARG A 501 4.77 -25.26 -35.39
C ARG A 501 5.72 -25.27 -36.59
N ALA A 502 6.54 -26.32 -36.70
CA ALA A 502 7.36 -26.60 -37.87
C ALA A 502 6.51 -27.09 -39.05
N ASN A 503 6.76 -26.50 -40.22
CA ASN A 503 6.21 -26.94 -41.50
C ASN A 503 7.26 -27.76 -42.25
N TRP A 504 6.80 -28.79 -42.95
CA TRP A 504 7.66 -29.77 -43.60
C TRP A 504 7.38 -29.81 -45.10
N TRP A 505 8.44 -29.87 -45.91
CA TRP A 505 8.36 -30.42 -47.25
C TRP A 505 8.79 -31.89 -47.24
N THR A 506 8.05 -32.68 -48.00
CA THR A 506 8.30 -34.09 -48.31
C THR A 506 8.74 -34.24 -49.75
N CYS A 507 9.24 -35.41 -50.14
CA CYS A 507 9.69 -35.64 -51.51
C CYS A 507 8.51 -35.65 -52.48
N GLY A 508 8.57 -34.83 -53.53
CA GLY A 508 7.54 -34.71 -54.56
C GLY A 508 6.59 -33.53 -54.36
N ASP A 509 6.76 -32.72 -53.32
CA ASP A 509 5.97 -31.52 -53.09
C ASP A 509 6.28 -30.46 -54.16
N ASN A 510 5.22 -29.81 -54.64
CA ASN A 510 5.31 -28.74 -55.63
C ASN A 510 5.50 -27.39 -54.92
N TRP A 511 6.42 -26.57 -55.41
CA TRP A 511 6.61 -25.19 -55.01
C TRP A 511 6.56 -24.28 -56.24
N VAL A 512 5.87 -23.15 -56.16
CA VAL A 512 5.86 -22.15 -57.24
C VAL A 512 6.63 -20.94 -56.76
N ASP A 513 7.67 -20.52 -57.49
CA ASP A 513 8.43 -19.33 -57.11
C ASP A 513 7.58 -18.07 -57.31
N PRO A 514 7.31 -17.31 -56.24
CA PRO A 514 6.44 -16.14 -56.34
C PRO A 514 7.05 -14.98 -57.14
N ARG A 515 8.36 -15.00 -57.43
CA ARG A 515 9.04 -13.95 -58.21
C ARG A 515 8.88 -14.13 -59.71
N ASP A 516 8.80 -15.37 -60.19
CA ASP A 516 8.80 -15.68 -61.62
C ASP A 516 7.68 -16.64 -62.07
N GLY A 517 6.86 -17.14 -61.13
CA GLY A 517 5.72 -18.03 -61.39
C GLY A 517 6.10 -19.46 -61.81
N GLN A 518 7.38 -19.84 -61.74
CA GLN A 518 7.81 -21.16 -62.17
C GLN A 518 7.55 -22.23 -61.12
N SER A 519 7.16 -23.43 -61.57
CA SER A 519 6.94 -24.58 -60.70
C SER A 519 8.22 -25.40 -60.50
N TYR A 520 8.41 -25.89 -59.30
CA TYR A 520 9.51 -26.71 -58.83
C TYR A 520 8.98 -27.88 -58.01
N LYS A 521 9.77 -28.94 -57.89
CA LYS A 521 9.51 -30.13 -57.06
C LYS A 521 10.68 -30.40 -56.13
N THR A 522 10.36 -30.75 -54.89
CA THR A 522 11.35 -31.27 -53.94
C THR A 522 11.74 -32.70 -54.31
N LYS A 523 13.03 -33.02 -54.24
CA LYS A 523 13.54 -34.38 -54.48
C LYS A 523 14.62 -34.73 -53.48
N LEU A 524 14.56 -35.95 -52.95
CA LEU A 524 15.58 -36.49 -52.06
C LEU A 524 16.53 -37.41 -52.84
N PHE A 525 17.80 -37.05 -52.87
CA PHE A 525 18.89 -37.86 -53.43
C PHE A 525 19.73 -38.49 -52.32
N SER A 526 20.57 -39.48 -52.65
CA SER A 526 21.54 -40.05 -51.70
C SER A 526 22.55 -39.02 -51.19
N SER A 527 22.74 -37.91 -51.91
CA SER A 527 23.61 -36.78 -51.54
C SER A 527 22.88 -35.67 -50.75
N GLY A 528 21.58 -35.81 -50.48
CA GLY A 528 20.76 -34.80 -49.80
C GLY A 528 19.58 -34.30 -50.63
N TRP A 529 18.94 -33.23 -50.14
CA TRP A 529 17.75 -32.64 -50.75
C TRP A 529 18.10 -31.68 -51.90
N SER A 530 17.20 -31.58 -52.89
CA SER A 530 17.30 -30.59 -53.96
C SER A 530 15.90 -30.13 -54.41
N ILE A 531 15.82 -28.90 -54.90
CA ILE A 531 14.61 -28.33 -55.53
C ILE A 531 14.86 -28.29 -57.04
N LEU A 532 13.99 -28.93 -57.82
CA LEU A 532 14.14 -29.07 -59.27
C LEU A 532 12.98 -28.41 -59.99
N ARG A 533 13.24 -27.66 -61.06
CA ARG A 533 12.17 -27.09 -61.91
C ARG A 533 11.32 -28.20 -62.51
N ASP A 534 10.00 -28.07 -62.46
CA ASP A 534 9.07 -29.09 -62.96
C ASP A 534 9.22 -29.22 -64.50
N GLY A 535 9.49 -30.44 -64.98
CA GLY A 535 9.65 -30.74 -66.41
C GLY A 535 11.08 -30.89 -66.95
N THR A 536 12.15 -30.67 -66.16
CA THR A 536 13.52 -30.95 -66.62
C THR A 536 13.89 -32.43 -66.42
N ARG A 537 14.09 -33.16 -67.53
CA ARG A 537 14.66 -34.53 -67.47
C ARG A 537 16.13 -34.45 -67.08
N ASN A 538 16.52 -35.24 -66.07
CA ASN A 538 17.86 -35.64 -65.66
C ASN A 538 19.00 -35.13 -66.57
N ALA A 539 19.40 -33.88 -66.39
CA ALA A 539 20.75 -33.48 -66.73
C ALA A 539 21.56 -33.58 -65.45
N ALA A 540 22.70 -34.27 -65.49
CA ALA A 540 23.69 -34.24 -64.44
C ALA A 540 24.20 -32.79 -64.34
N VAL A 541 23.52 -31.97 -63.55
CA VAL A 541 23.92 -30.58 -63.29
C VAL A 541 24.54 -30.59 -61.90
N GLY A 542 25.85 -30.41 -61.88
CA GLY A 542 26.62 -30.26 -60.65
C GLY A 542 26.03 -29.15 -59.79
N ASN A 543 26.06 -29.39 -58.47
CA ASN A 543 25.94 -28.43 -57.38
C ASN A 543 25.14 -27.17 -57.73
N ILE A 544 23.82 -27.31 -57.88
CA ILE A 544 22.94 -26.15 -57.70
C ILE A 544 23.04 -25.81 -56.20
N VAL A 545 23.78 -24.73 -55.96
CA VAL A 545 23.99 -24.11 -54.66
C VAL A 545 22.64 -23.98 -53.97
N MET A 546 22.56 -24.52 -52.74
CA MET A 546 21.52 -24.10 -51.80
C MET A 546 21.63 -22.58 -51.68
N VAL A 547 20.73 -21.85 -52.32
CA VAL A 547 20.45 -20.49 -51.88
C VAL A 547 19.80 -20.69 -50.51
N ALA A 548 20.62 -20.52 -49.46
CA ALA A 548 20.12 -20.34 -48.12
C ALA A 548 19.11 -19.18 -48.19
N LEU A 549 17.84 -19.50 -48.00
CA LEU A 549 16.78 -18.54 -47.76
C LEU A 549 16.68 -18.30 -46.25
#